data_AF-A0A2E5DZ53-F1
#
_entry.id   AF-A0A2E5DZ53-F1
#
_cell.length_a   1.000
_cell.length_b   1.000
_cell.length_c   1.000
_cell.angle_alpha   90.00
_cell.angle_beta   90.00
_cell.angle_gamma   90.00
#
_symmetry.space_group_name_H-M   'P 1'
#
loop_
_entity.id
_entity.type
_entity.pdbx_description
1 polymer ?
#
loop_
_entity_poly.entity_id
_entity_poly.type
_entity_poly.pdbx_seq_one_letter_code
_entity_poly.pdbx_strand_id
1 'polypeptide(L)'
;MSHDKPKRQSDLLFMKVPRGFYYVAIIITFVALIPPALIIRARSVPRDSRRIHIIQNMDNQPRYKAQQQNILFEDSRAMRQPVPGTVARSQMVGDTHYFLGTVDGEYATTFPAQIDVDIDLLNRGQERYMIYCLPCHGVQGEGDGLVHERAMLLLNLSPSVNNGTTWVQPKNLHEESVGEQPLGQLFYTISNGKNNMASYAAQIRVEDRWAIVAYIKALQVAGDASDESIDGMSSLPEKVQVLDPDEAAASQATDEASTMDHGGAS
;
A
#
# COMPACT_ATOMS: atom_id res chain seq x y z
N MET A 1 -100.36 -1.47 -7.74
CA MET A 1 -99.07 -1.75 -8.40
C MET A 1 -97.95 -1.28 -7.49
N SER A 2 -97.32 -2.21 -6.75
CA SER A 2 -96.11 -1.92 -5.98
C SER A 2 -95.01 -2.80 -6.56
N HIS A 3 -94.03 -2.16 -7.19
CA HIS A 3 -92.91 -2.79 -7.86
C HIS A 3 -91.98 -3.45 -6.83
N ASP A 4 -91.88 -4.78 -6.87
CA ASP A 4 -90.84 -5.53 -6.17
C ASP A 4 -89.51 -5.33 -6.92
N LYS A 5 -88.52 -4.72 -6.27
CA LYS A 5 -87.19 -4.48 -6.87
C LYS A 5 -86.35 -5.75 -6.73
N PRO A 6 -85.69 -6.24 -7.79
CA PRO A 6 -84.81 -7.40 -7.68
C PRO A 6 -83.63 -7.07 -6.77
N LYS A 7 -83.38 -7.93 -5.77
CA LYS A 7 -82.22 -7.85 -4.88
C LYS A 7 -80.94 -7.82 -5.72
N ARG A 8 -80.10 -6.83 -5.41
CA ARG A 8 -78.83 -6.56 -6.11
C ARG A 8 -77.94 -7.81 -6.06
N GLN A 9 -77.48 -8.26 -7.23
CA GLN A 9 -76.64 -9.44 -7.44
C GLN A 9 -75.26 -9.36 -6.75
N SER A 10 -74.92 -8.22 -6.14
CA SER A 10 -73.67 -7.99 -5.39
C SER A 10 -73.58 -8.76 -4.08
N ASP A 11 -74.69 -9.26 -3.54
CA ASP A 11 -74.72 -9.95 -2.24
C ASP A 11 -74.43 -11.46 -2.36
N LEU A 12 -74.34 -12.00 -3.58
CA LEU A 12 -74.06 -13.43 -3.83
C LEU A 12 -72.57 -13.74 -4.01
N LEU A 13 -71.69 -12.74 -4.05
CA LEU A 13 -70.24 -12.94 -4.19
C LEU A 13 -69.49 -12.98 -2.86
N PHE A 14 -70.11 -12.56 -1.75
CA PHE A 14 -69.55 -12.68 -0.40
C PHE A 14 -70.20 -13.83 0.34
N MET A 15 -69.92 -15.04 -0.12
CA MET A 15 -70.14 -16.27 0.63
C MET A 15 -69.54 -16.07 2.03
N LYS A 16 -70.35 -16.17 3.11
CA LYS A 16 -69.91 -16.00 4.51
C LYS A 16 -68.89 -17.08 4.85
N VAL A 17 -67.63 -16.85 4.51
CA VAL A 17 -66.55 -17.77 4.82
C VAL A 17 -66.40 -17.82 6.35
N PRO A 18 -66.32 -19.01 6.98
CA PRO A 18 -66.08 -19.09 8.42
C PRO A 18 -64.81 -18.34 8.81
N ARG A 19 -64.80 -17.69 9.99
CA ARG A 19 -63.67 -16.87 10.47
C ARG A 19 -62.32 -17.60 10.39
N GLY A 20 -62.31 -18.92 10.59
CA GLY A 20 -61.13 -19.79 10.45
C GLY A 20 -60.45 -19.74 9.08
N PHE A 21 -61.20 -19.65 7.98
CA PHE A 21 -60.63 -19.60 6.64
C PHE A 21 -59.89 -18.29 6.36
N TYR A 22 -60.34 -17.18 6.93
CA TYR A 22 -59.60 -15.92 6.84
C TYR A 22 -58.25 -16.01 7.53
N TYR A 23 -58.18 -16.62 8.72
CA TYR A 23 -56.91 -16.82 9.42
C TYR A 23 -55.97 -17.76 8.65
N VAL A 24 -56.49 -18.84 8.06
CA VAL A 24 -55.71 -19.75 7.21
C VAL A 24 -55.18 -19.04 5.96
N ALA A 25 -56.01 -18.26 5.28
CA ALA A 25 -55.59 -17.49 4.11
C ALA A 25 -54.49 -16.46 4.45
N ILE A 26 -54.60 -15.79 5.59
CA ILE A 26 -53.59 -14.86 6.10
C ILE A 26 -52.26 -15.59 6.36
N ILE A 27 -52.30 -16.73 7.06
CA ILE A 27 -51.09 -17.54 7.33
C ILE A 27 -50.44 -17.99 6.03
N ILE A 28 -51.21 -18.52 5.08
CA ILE A 28 -50.69 -18.95 3.78
C ILE A 28 -50.04 -17.78 3.04
N THR A 29 -50.65 -16.59 3.08
CA THR A 29 -50.10 -15.39 2.43
C THR A 29 -48.77 -14.97 3.05
N PHE A 30 -48.66 -14.93 4.39
CA PHE A 30 -47.39 -14.61 5.05
C PHE A 30 -46.31 -15.65 4.76
N VAL A 31 -46.65 -16.94 4.80
CA VAL A 31 -45.72 -18.02 4.45
C VAL A 31 -45.26 -17.92 3.00
N ALA A 32 -46.17 -17.56 2.07
CA ALA A 32 -45.84 -17.37 0.66
C ALA A 32 -44.93 -16.15 0.41
N LEU A 33 -44.96 -15.13 1.28
CA LEU A 33 -44.08 -13.95 1.18
C LEU A 33 -42.67 -14.19 1.75
N ILE A 34 -42.45 -15.25 2.55
CA ILE A 34 -41.13 -15.56 3.13
C ILE A 34 -40.07 -15.87 2.05
N PRO A 35 -40.29 -16.78 1.07
CA PRO A 35 -39.27 -17.08 0.06
C PRO A 35 -38.87 -15.85 -0.80
N PRO A 36 -39.80 -15.03 -1.32
CA PRO A 36 -39.46 -13.78 -2.00
C PRO A 36 -38.66 -12.81 -1.13
N ALA A 37 -39.04 -12.63 0.15
CA ALA A 37 -38.31 -11.78 1.08
C ALA A 37 -36.88 -12.28 1.34
N LEU A 38 -36.69 -13.60 1.48
CA LEU A 38 -35.38 -14.23 1.62
C LEU A 38 -34.53 -14.08 0.36
N ILE A 39 -35.13 -14.18 -0.84
CA ILE A 39 -34.42 -13.95 -2.11
C ILE A 39 -34.01 -12.49 -2.24
N ILE A 40 -34.89 -11.55 -1.93
CA ILE A 40 -34.58 -10.10 -1.94
C ILE A 40 -33.43 -9.83 -0.98
N ARG A 41 -33.51 -10.33 0.26
CA ARG A 41 -32.44 -10.20 1.26
C ARG A 41 -31.12 -10.83 0.80
N ALA A 42 -31.16 -12.03 0.22
CA ALA A 42 -29.97 -12.70 -0.28
C ALA A 42 -29.33 -11.98 -1.47
N ARG A 43 -30.09 -11.17 -2.20
CA ARG A 43 -29.58 -10.33 -3.30
C ARG A 43 -29.11 -8.95 -2.85
N SER A 44 -29.72 -8.37 -1.82
CA SER A 44 -29.44 -7.01 -1.37
C SER A 44 -28.40 -6.91 -0.25
N VAL A 45 -28.18 -7.99 0.50
CA VAL A 45 -27.24 -8.01 1.62
C VAL A 45 -25.94 -8.68 1.20
N PRO A 46 -24.79 -7.98 1.25
CA PRO A 46 -23.47 -8.59 1.07
C PRO A 46 -23.28 -9.72 2.09
N ARG A 47 -22.58 -10.79 1.69
CA ARG A 47 -22.19 -11.86 2.61
C ARG A 47 -20.69 -11.80 2.85
N ASP A 48 -20.29 -12.05 4.09
CA ASP A 48 -18.88 -12.20 4.48
C ASP A 48 -18.30 -13.57 4.06
N SER A 49 -19.17 -14.53 3.75
CA SER A 49 -18.78 -15.85 3.28
C SER A 49 -18.58 -15.89 1.77
N ARG A 50 -17.71 -16.82 1.34
CA ARG A 50 -17.45 -17.05 -0.08
C ARG A 50 -18.75 -17.40 -0.80
N ARG A 51 -18.87 -16.93 -2.04
CA ARG A 51 -19.99 -17.27 -2.92
C ARG A 51 -20.07 -18.78 -3.09
N ILE A 52 -21.30 -19.31 -3.10
CA ILE A 52 -21.55 -20.72 -3.42
C ILE A 52 -21.07 -20.96 -4.84
N HIS A 53 -20.10 -21.87 -4.98
CA HIS A 53 -19.52 -22.26 -6.25
C HIS A 53 -19.84 -23.73 -6.51
N ILE A 54 -20.77 -23.98 -7.44
CA ILE A 54 -21.44 -25.28 -7.64
C ILE A 54 -20.55 -26.26 -8.41
N ILE A 55 -19.79 -25.79 -9.41
CA ILE A 55 -19.00 -26.64 -10.31
C ILE A 55 -17.51 -26.51 -9.93
N GLN A 56 -17.00 -27.42 -9.11
CA GLN A 56 -15.63 -27.30 -8.56
C GLN A 56 -14.54 -28.03 -9.37
N ASN A 57 -14.92 -28.74 -10.45
CA ASN A 57 -14.10 -29.83 -11.01
C ASN A 57 -12.69 -29.42 -11.47
N MET A 58 -12.53 -28.20 -12.00
CA MET A 58 -11.27 -27.67 -12.54
C MET A 58 -10.84 -26.36 -11.88
N ASP A 59 -11.58 -25.89 -10.89
CA ASP A 59 -11.20 -24.72 -10.10
C ASP A 59 -10.15 -25.11 -9.07
N ASN A 60 -10.39 -26.23 -8.38
CA ASN A 60 -9.47 -26.83 -7.42
C ASN A 60 -8.82 -28.04 -8.07
N GLN A 61 -7.64 -27.83 -8.64
CA GLN A 61 -6.90 -28.88 -9.33
C GLN A 61 -5.93 -29.59 -8.37
N PRO A 62 -5.65 -30.89 -8.57
CA PRO A 62 -4.68 -31.64 -7.76
C PRO A 62 -3.23 -31.32 -8.15
N ARG A 63 -2.90 -30.03 -8.24
CA ARG A 63 -1.55 -29.50 -8.43
C ARG A 63 -1.38 -28.27 -7.56
N TYR A 64 -0.17 -28.04 -7.09
CA TYR A 64 0.14 -26.84 -6.33
C TYR A 64 0.57 -25.71 -7.26
N LYS A 65 -0.08 -24.55 -7.12
CA LYS A 65 0.39 -23.28 -7.70
C LYS A 65 1.40 -22.62 -6.75
N ALA A 66 2.14 -21.64 -7.28
CA ALA A 66 2.94 -20.75 -6.44
C ALA A 66 2.05 -20.10 -5.38
N GLN A 67 2.60 -19.92 -4.17
CA GLN A 67 1.89 -19.36 -3.01
C GLN A 67 0.65 -20.13 -2.54
N GLN A 68 0.44 -21.37 -3.00
CA GLN A 68 -0.62 -22.24 -2.49
C GLN A 68 -0.18 -22.97 -1.22
N GLN A 69 -1.14 -23.32 -0.36
CA GLN A 69 -0.92 -24.21 0.78
C GLN A 69 -0.60 -25.63 0.30
N ASN A 70 0.35 -26.29 0.95
CA ASN A 70 0.72 -27.68 0.71
C ASN A 70 0.85 -28.44 2.03
N ILE A 71 0.02 -29.47 2.23
CA ILE A 71 -0.02 -30.27 3.46
C ILE A 71 1.16 -31.23 3.63
N LEU A 72 1.97 -31.44 2.59
CA LEU A 72 3.10 -32.38 2.63
C LEU A 72 4.29 -31.85 3.44
N PHE A 73 4.45 -30.53 3.55
CA PHE A 73 5.59 -29.90 4.21
C PHE A 73 5.16 -29.22 5.52
N GLU A 74 6.04 -29.21 6.51
CA GLU A 74 5.80 -28.65 7.85
C GLU A 74 5.40 -27.16 7.80
N ASP A 75 6.03 -26.38 6.94
CA ASP A 75 5.75 -24.94 6.75
C ASP A 75 4.47 -24.67 5.94
N SER A 76 3.75 -25.72 5.51
CA SER A 76 2.55 -25.64 4.69
C SER A 76 2.73 -24.92 3.35
N ARG A 77 3.96 -24.68 2.87
CA ARG A 77 4.21 -23.92 1.64
C ARG A 77 4.40 -24.83 0.44
N ALA A 78 3.71 -24.53 -0.66
CA ALA A 78 4.01 -25.15 -1.95
C ALA A 78 5.38 -24.71 -2.51
N MET A 79 5.76 -23.45 -2.31
CA MET A 79 7.04 -22.91 -2.78
C MET A 79 8.17 -23.39 -1.85
N ARG A 80 9.07 -24.22 -2.38
CA ARG A 80 10.28 -24.65 -1.68
C ARG A 80 11.40 -23.65 -1.90
N GLN A 81 12.21 -23.43 -0.86
CA GLN A 81 13.44 -22.66 -1.00
C GLN A 81 14.43 -23.46 -1.86
N PRO A 82 15.19 -22.79 -2.75
CA PRO A 82 16.31 -23.43 -3.42
C PRO A 82 17.37 -23.86 -2.39
N VAL A 83 18.15 -24.89 -2.73
CA VAL A 83 19.27 -25.32 -1.88
C VAL A 83 20.35 -24.23 -1.89
N PRO A 84 20.96 -23.88 -0.75
CA PRO A 84 22.04 -22.89 -0.73
C PRO A 84 23.17 -23.25 -1.71
N GLY A 85 23.68 -22.24 -2.44
CA GLY A 85 24.75 -22.42 -3.43
C GLY A 85 24.28 -22.84 -4.83
N THR A 86 22.97 -23.05 -5.07
CA THR A 86 22.48 -23.33 -6.42
C THR A 86 22.48 -22.07 -7.29
N VAL A 87 23.01 -22.17 -8.51
CA VAL A 87 23.00 -21.09 -9.51
C VAL A 87 22.07 -21.49 -10.66
N ALA A 88 21.08 -20.64 -10.98
CA ALA A 88 20.21 -20.86 -12.13
C ALA A 88 20.97 -20.57 -13.44
N ARG A 89 20.63 -21.30 -14.52
CA ARG A 89 21.34 -21.20 -15.83
C ARG A 89 21.44 -19.76 -16.37
N SER A 90 20.46 -18.91 -16.10
CA SER A 90 20.40 -17.51 -16.56
C SER A 90 20.77 -16.49 -15.47
N GLN A 91 21.23 -16.93 -14.29
CA GLN A 91 21.69 -16.08 -13.19
C GLN A 91 23.20 -16.23 -12.95
N MET A 92 23.96 -16.65 -13.95
CA MET A 92 25.40 -16.70 -13.84
C MET A 92 25.95 -15.27 -13.72
N VAL A 93 26.57 -14.98 -12.58
CA VAL A 93 27.18 -13.69 -12.26
C VAL A 93 28.55 -13.59 -12.93
N GLY A 94 28.54 -13.50 -14.27
CA GLY A 94 29.77 -13.25 -15.04
C GLY A 94 30.21 -11.79 -14.98
N ASP A 95 29.24 -10.88 -14.89
CA ASP A 95 29.45 -9.43 -14.75
C ASP A 95 29.18 -9.02 -13.29
N THR A 96 30.24 -8.96 -12.48
CA THR A 96 30.14 -8.53 -11.08
C THR A 96 29.75 -7.06 -10.97
N HIS A 97 30.10 -6.23 -11.96
CA HIS A 97 29.73 -4.82 -11.96
C HIS A 97 28.21 -4.70 -12.03
N TYR A 98 27.57 -5.38 -12.97
CA TYR A 98 26.12 -5.31 -13.11
C TYR A 98 25.35 -6.00 -11.98
N PHE A 99 25.73 -7.22 -11.59
CA PHE A 99 24.94 -8.00 -10.64
C PHE A 99 25.22 -7.69 -9.18
N LEU A 100 26.44 -7.26 -8.84
CA LEU A 100 26.89 -7.03 -7.46
C LEU A 100 27.22 -5.55 -7.18
N GLY A 101 27.42 -4.73 -8.22
CA GLY A 101 27.89 -3.35 -8.05
C GLY A 101 29.37 -3.25 -7.71
N THR A 102 30.19 -4.26 -8.05
CA THR A 102 31.61 -4.29 -7.71
C THR A 102 32.52 -4.52 -8.92
N VAL A 103 33.66 -3.84 -8.91
CA VAL A 103 34.76 -3.98 -9.89
C VAL A 103 36.04 -4.24 -9.11
N ASP A 104 36.76 -5.32 -9.44
CA ASP A 104 38.00 -5.73 -8.76
C ASP A 104 37.89 -5.88 -7.23
N GLY A 105 36.69 -6.18 -6.72
CA GLY A 105 36.41 -6.36 -5.29
C GLY A 105 35.99 -5.09 -4.56
N GLU A 106 36.07 -3.93 -5.20
CA GLU A 106 35.65 -2.64 -4.65
C GLU A 106 34.29 -2.22 -5.20
N TYR A 107 33.59 -1.33 -4.49
CA TYR A 107 32.33 -0.78 -5.00
C TYR A 107 32.57 0.07 -6.24
N ALA A 108 31.79 -0.20 -7.29
CA ALA A 108 31.90 0.53 -8.54
C ALA A 108 31.54 2.01 -8.38
N THR A 109 32.36 2.89 -8.95
CA THR A 109 32.09 4.33 -9.01
C THR A 109 31.32 4.73 -10.27
N THR A 110 31.20 3.84 -11.24
CA THR A 110 30.56 4.06 -12.54
C THR A 110 29.36 3.13 -12.74
N PHE A 111 28.51 3.45 -13.71
CA PHE A 111 27.46 2.55 -14.17
C PHE A 111 28.05 1.40 -15.00
N PRO A 112 27.45 0.19 -14.97
CA PRO A 112 27.84 -0.91 -15.85
C PRO A 112 27.70 -0.50 -17.32
N ALA A 113 28.60 -1.00 -18.18
CA ALA A 113 28.65 -0.61 -19.60
C ALA A 113 27.36 -0.92 -20.40
N GLN A 114 26.52 -1.79 -19.88
CA GLN A 114 25.23 -2.16 -20.48
C GLN A 114 24.03 -1.34 -19.98
N ILE A 115 24.26 -0.38 -19.08
CA ILE A 115 23.24 0.56 -18.59
C ILE A 115 23.47 1.91 -19.27
N ASP A 116 22.57 2.27 -20.18
CA ASP A 116 22.52 3.60 -20.77
C ASP A 116 21.81 4.55 -19.81
N VAL A 117 22.51 5.58 -19.34
CA VAL A 117 21.96 6.59 -18.43
C VAL A 117 21.28 7.67 -19.25
N ASP A 118 20.02 7.42 -19.61
CA ASP A 118 19.16 8.33 -20.35
C ASP A 118 17.92 8.74 -19.55
N ILE A 119 17.06 9.55 -20.16
CA ILE A 119 15.83 10.02 -19.53
C ILE A 119 14.84 8.88 -19.24
N ASP A 120 14.85 7.82 -20.06
CA ASP A 120 13.96 6.67 -19.87
C ASP A 120 14.38 5.86 -18.64
N LEU A 121 15.69 5.67 -18.43
CA LEU A 121 16.25 5.08 -17.22
C LEU A 121 15.91 5.93 -15.98
N LEU A 122 16.04 7.25 -16.07
CA LEU A 122 15.70 8.15 -14.95
C LEU A 122 14.20 8.10 -14.62
N ASN A 123 13.32 8.13 -15.63
CA ASN A 123 11.88 7.99 -15.43
C ASN A 123 11.53 6.64 -14.81
N ARG A 124 12.19 5.57 -15.26
CA ARG A 124 12.05 4.24 -14.68
C ARG A 124 12.54 4.20 -13.23
N GLY A 125 13.68 4.84 -12.96
CA GLY A 125 14.24 4.98 -11.62
C GLY A 125 13.31 5.72 -10.68
N GLN A 126 12.70 6.82 -11.15
CA GLN A 126 11.68 7.56 -10.42
C GLN A 126 10.49 6.67 -10.10
N GLU A 127 9.89 6.00 -11.10
CA GLU A 127 8.74 5.11 -10.90
C GLU A 127 9.05 4.06 -9.81
N ARG A 128 10.22 3.44 -9.88
CA ARG A 128 10.64 2.40 -8.94
C ARG A 128 10.96 2.95 -7.56
N TYR A 129 11.60 4.10 -7.48
CA TYR A 129 11.85 4.81 -6.22
C TYR A 129 10.53 5.16 -5.52
N MET A 130 9.56 5.70 -6.25
CA MET A 130 8.25 6.07 -5.69
C MET A 130 7.46 4.87 -5.17
N ILE A 131 7.69 3.67 -5.69
CA ILE A 131 7.04 2.43 -5.23
C ILE A 131 7.74 1.86 -3.99
N TYR A 132 9.07 1.75 -4.01
CA TYR A 132 9.80 0.95 -3.02
C TYR A 132 10.52 1.79 -1.96
N CYS A 133 10.99 2.99 -2.31
CA CYS A 133 11.89 3.78 -1.47
C CYS A 133 11.14 4.94 -0.78
N LEU A 134 10.23 5.61 -1.51
CA LEU A 134 9.43 6.74 -1.02
C LEU A 134 8.75 6.50 0.32
N PRO A 135 8.13 5.33 0.62
CA PRO A 135 7.41 5.17 1.88
C PRO A 135 8.25 5.45 3.12
N CYS A 136 9.57 5.20 3.04
CA CYS A 136 10.51 5.45 4.13
C CYS A 136 11.39 6.69 3.88
N HIS A 137 11.90 6.90 2.67
CA HIS A 137 12.86 7.97 2.37
C HIS A 137 12.23 9.29 1.94
N GLY A 138 10.92 9.32 1.67
CA GLY A 138 10.21 10.52 1.22
C GLY A 138 10.41 10.82 -0.28
N VAL A 139 9.66 11.80 -0.79
CA VAL A 139 9.67 12.17 -2.22
C VAL A 139 11.03 12.76 -2.62
N GLN A 140 11.59 13.60 -1.75
CA GLN A 140 12.87 14.28 -1.97
C GLN A 140 14.07 13.47 -1.45
N GLY A 141 13.84 12.37 -0.73
CA GLY A 141 14.93 11.55 -0.18
C GLY A 141 15.45 12.03 1.17
N GLU A 142 14.71 12.84 1.92
CA GLU A 142 15.17 13.43 3.18
C GLU A 142 15.02 12.50 4.38
N GLY A 143 14.51 11.28 4.19
CA GLY A 143 14.24 10.34 5.28
C GLY A 143 12.94 10.62 6.00
N ASP A 144 12.05 11.39 5.38
CA ASP A 144 10.79 11.93 5.88
C ASP A 144 9.55 11.21 5.31
N GLY A 145 9.70 9.96 4.85
CA GLY A 145 8.59 9.21 4.28
C GLY A 145 7.45 8.95 5.29
N LEU A 146 6.23 8.75 4.80
CA LEU A 146 5.03 8.53 5.62
C LEU A 146 5.18 7.39 6.66
N VAL A 147 5.96 6.36 6.37
CA VAL A 147 6.25 5.29 7.33
C VAL A 147 7.10 5.82 8.49
N HIS A 148 8.10 6.66 8.21
CA HIS A 148 8.90 7.31 9.24
C HIS A 148 8.06 8.28 10.08
N GLU A 149 7.29 9.15 9.45
CA GLU A 149 6.41 10.10 10.17
C GLU A 149 5.45 9.36 11.11
N ARG A 150 4.80 8.30 10.60
CA ARG A 150 3.89 7.48 11.39
C ARG A 150 4.61 6.78 12.54
N ALA A 151 5.82 6.28 12.31
CA ALA A 151 6.62 5.63 13.35
C ALA A 151 7.02 6.63 14.44
N MET A 152 7.47 7.83 14.09
CA MET A 152 7.80 8.88 15.06
C MET A 152 6.59 9.32 15.87
N LEU A 153 5.43 9.49 15.24
CA LEU A 153 4.19 9.77 15.93
C LEU A 153 3.86 8.69 16.97
N LEU A 154 3.98 7.40 16.61
CA LEU A 154 3.72 6.31 17.55
C LEU A 154 4.69 6.28 18.74
N LEU A 155 5.96 6.62 18.51
CA LEU A 155 6.96 6.69 19.58
C LEU A 155 6.68 7.84 20.55
N ASN A 156 6.17 8.96 20.06
CA ASN A 156 5.89 10.15 20.87
C ASN A 156 4.57 10.06 21.66
N LEU A 157 3.63 9.19 21.26
CA LEU A 157 2.30 9.12 21.88
C LEU A 157 2.27 8.42 23.25
N SER A 158 3.13 7.42 23.53
CA SER A 158 3.37 6.84 24.88
C SER A 158 4.24 5.56 24.78
N PRO A 159 5.10 5.27 25.77
CA PRO A 159 5.83 3.99 25.88
C PRO A 159 4.93 2.73 25.98
N SER A 160 3.64 2.90 26.27
CA SER A 160 2.67 1.80 26.28
C SER A 160 2.17 1.46 24.87
N VAL A 161 2.12 2.45 23.97
CA VAL A 161 1.55 2.31 22.62
C VAL A 161 2.52 1.63 21.65
N ASN A 162 3.82 1.80 21.86
CA ASN A 162 4.85 1.26 20.98
C ASN A 162 5.27 -0.18 21.33
N ASN A 163 4.80 -0.80 22.42
CA ASN A 163 5.11 -2.20 22.79
C ASN A 163 6.61 -2.57 22.68
N GLY A 164 7.51 -1.63 23.01
CA GLY A 164 8.97 -1.81 22.88
C GLY A 164 9.53 -1.68 21.46
N THR A 165 8.74 -1.22 20.48
CA THR A 165 9.18 -0.97 19.10
C THR A 165 10.18 0.18 19.07
N THR A 166 11.29 -0.01 18.37
CA THR A 166 12.29 1.02 18.07
C THR A 166 12.23 1.37 16.59
N TRP A 167 12.42 2.65 16.26
CA TRP A 167 12.52 3.12 14.88
C TRP A 167 13.79 3.95 14.75
N VAL A 168 14.48 3.79 13.62
CA VAL A 168 15.61 4.63 13.24
C VAL A 168 15.21 5.34 11.96
N GLN A 169 15.32 6.66 11.96
CA GLN A 169 15.04 7.47 10.77
C GLN A 169 15.91 6.98 9.60
N PRO A 170 15.31 6.74 8.42
CA PRO A 170 16.08 6.50 7.21
C PRO A 170 17.03 7.67 6.94
N LYS A 171 18.25 7.37 6.50
CA LYS A 171 19.23 8.41 6.19
C LYS A 171 18.70 9.37 5.13
N ASN A 172 18.95 10.67 5.33
CA ASN A 172 18.76 11.67 4.30
C ASN A 172 19.78 11.41 3.18
N LEU A 173 19.28 11.26 1.95
CA LEU A 173 20.06 10.90 0.79
C LEU A 173 20.97 12.04 0.30
N HIS A 174 20.72 13.28 0.72
CA HIS A 174 21.53 14.46 0.40
C HIS A 174 22.69 14.69 1.37
N GLU A 175 22.76 13.93 2.48
CA GLU A 175 23.93 13.99 3.36
C GLU A 175 25.20 13.63 2.59
N GLU A 176 26.30 14.37 2.79
CA GLU A 176 27.62 14.11 2.18
C GLU A 176 28.04 12.63 2.31
N SER A 177 27.80 12.03 3.48
CA SER A 177 28.09 10.61 3.74
C SER A 177 27.35 9.61 2.84
N VAL A 178 26.27 10.04 2.18
CA VAL A 178 25.50 9.29 1.18
C VAL A 178 25.78 9.81 -0.23
N GLY A 179 25.92 11.12 -0.41
CA GLY A 179 26.31 11.78 -1.66
C GLY A 179 27.62 11.26 -2.24
N GLU A 180 28.62 11.06 -1.39
CA GLU A 180 29.96 10.60 -1.80
C GLU A 180 30.05 9.07 -1.99
N GLN A 181 29.00 8.31 -1.67
CA GLN A 181 29.06 6.86 -1.82
C GLN A 181 29.22 6.46 -3.29
N PRO A 182 30.10 5.47 -3.58
CA PRO A 182 30.17 4.86 -4.90
C PRO A 182 28.81 4.31 -5.33
N LEU A 183 28.51 4.37 -6.63
CA LEU A 183 27.25 3.88 -7.19
C LEU A 183 26.97 2.42 -6.82
N GLY A 184 28.01 1.61 -6.81
CA GLY A 184 27.99 0.22 -6.39
C GLY A 184 27.58 0.01 -4.94
N GLN A 185 27.92 0.94 -4.04
CA GLN A 185 27.53 0.87 -2.63
C GLN A 185 26.03 1.15 -2.43
N LEU A 186 25.48 2.10 -3.20
CA LEU A 186 24.04 2.36 -3.23
C LEU A 186 23.30 1.13 -3.77
N PHE A 187 23.76 0.58 -4.89
CA PHE A 187 23.24 -0.67 -5.47
C PHE A 187 23.29 -1.84 -4.48
N TYR A 188 24.42 -2.00 -3.77
CA TYR A 188 24.60 -3.04 -2.76
C TYR A 188 23.62 -2.88 -1.61
N THR A 189 23.41 -1.65 -1.14
CA THR A 189 22.46 -1.35 -0.05
C THR A 189 21.03 -1.74 -0.45
N ILE A 190 20.60 -1.44 -1.67
CA ILE A 190 19.28 -1.88 -2.18
C ILE A 190 19.22 -3.41 -2.26
N SER A 191 20.30 -4.04 -2.70
CA SER A 191 20.37 -5.48 -2.94
C SER A 191 20.42 -6.30 -1.64
N ASN A 192 21.14 -5.84 -0.63
CA ASN A 192 21.43 -6.63 0.58
C ASN A 192 20.83 -6.04 1.84
N GLY A 193 20.32 -4.81 1.79
CA GLY A 193 19.95 -4.04 2.97
C GLY A 193 21.17 -3.47 3.68
N LYS A 194 20.92 -2.63 4.68
CA LYS A 194 21.96 -2.06 5.56
C LYS A 194 21.36 -1.68 6.90
N ASN A 195 21.94 -2.18 7.99
CA ASN A 195 21.45 -1.98 9.35
C ASN A 195 19.96 -2.35 9.46
N ASN A 196 19.10 -1.35 9.68
CA ASN A 196 17.64 -1.53 9.84
C ASN A 196 16.89 -1.53 8.51
N MET A 197 17.55 -1.23 7.39
CA MET A 197 16.97 -1.32 6.05
C MET A 197 17.06 -2.75 5.53
N ALA A 198 15.92 -3.34 5.19
CA ALA A 198 15.84 -4.69 4.61
C ALA A 198 16.39 -4.75 3.18
N SER A 199 16.77 -5.95 2.74
CA SER A 199 17.07 -6.22 1.33
C SER A 199 15.80 -6.08 0.47
N TYR A 200 15.96 -5.48 -0.71
CA TYR A 200 14.92 -5.42 -1.73
C TYR A 200 15.18 -6.36 -2.91
N ALA A 201 16.15 -7.28 -2.79
CA ALA A 201 16.57 -8.08 -3.92
C ALA A 201 15.50 -9.03 -4.47
N ALA A 202 14.56 -9.44 -3.61
CA ALA A 202 13.45 -10.30 -3.99
C ALA A 202 12.33 -9.56 -4.75
N GLN A 203 12.19 -8.24 -4.53
CA GLN A 203 11.14 -7.44 -5.17
C GLN A 203 11.63 -6.66 -6.38
N ILE A 204 12.88 -6.17 -6.36
CA ILE A 204 13.42 -5.26 -7.37
C ILE A 204 14.44 -6.00 -8.25
N ARG A 205 14.22 -5.96 -9.57
CA ARG A 205 15.11 -6.54 -10.57
C ARG A 205 16.43 -5.75 -10.65
N VAL A 206 17.51 -6.37 -11.13
CA VAL A 206 18.86 -5.79 -11.10
C VAL A 206 18.94 -4.47 -11.88
N GLU A 207 18.37 -4.44 -13.08
CA GLU A 207 18.24 -3.25 -13.92
C GLU A 207 17.47 -2.12 -13.22
N ASP A 208 16.39 -2.45 -12.51
CA ASP A 208 15.57 -1.47 -11.79
C ASP A 208 16.33 -0.90 -10.57
N ARG A 209 17.24 -1.67 -9.96
CA ARG A 209 18.11 -1.17 -8.88
C ARG A 209 19.10 -0.13 -9.41
N TRP A 210 19.70 -0.36 -10.59
CA TRP A 210 20.55 0.64 -11.23
C TRP A 210 19.78 1.90 -11.64
N ALA A 211 18.55 1.73 -12.14
CA ALA A 211 17.67 2.86 -12.43
C ALA A 211 17.37 3.69 -11.17
N ILE A 212 17.09 3.03 -10.03
CA ILE A 212 16.92 3.71 -8.74
C ILE A 212 18.20 4.45 -8.34
N VAL A 213 19.39 3.85 -8.49
CA VAL A 213 20.66 4.52 -8.18
C VAL A 213 20.84 5.77 -9.04
N ALA A 214 20.53 5.69 -10.35
CA ALA A 214 20.56 6.85 -11.24
C ALA A 214 19.60 7.96 -10.78
N TYR A 215 18.39 7.60 -10.38
CA TYR A 215 17.42 8.56 -9.86
C TYR A 215 17.85 9.17 -8.52
N ILE A 216 18.45 8.40 -7.62
CA ILE A 216 19.01 8.94 -6.36
C ILE A 216 20.11 9.96 -6.66
N LYS A 217 21.01 9.69 -7.62
CA LYS A 217 22.03 10.66 -8.04
C LYS A 217 21.41 11.91 -8.66
N ALA A 218 20.37 11.76 -9.47
CA ALA A 218 19.64 12.91 -10.01
C ALA A 218 18.97 13.75 -8.89
N LEU A 219 18.41 13.10 -7.86
CA LEU A 219 17.87 13.79 -6.68
C LEU A 219 18.96 14.57 -5.94
N GLN A 220 20.12 13.96 -5.70
CA GLN A 220 21.26 14.63 -5.05
C GLN A 220 21.70 15.87 -5.84
N VAL A 221 21.87 15.73 -7.16
CA VAL A 221 22.21 16.86 -8.04
C VAL A 221 21.14 17.95 -8.00
N ALA A 222 19.86 17.58 -7.97
CA ALA A 222 18.77 18.55 -7.91
C ALA A 222 18.68 19.27 -6.55
N GLY A 223 19.02 18.59 -5.45
CA GLY A 223 19.05 19.17 -4.10
C GLY A 223 20.21 20.15 -3.89
N ASP A 224 21.36 19.88 -4.52
CA ASP A 224 22.56 20.72 -4.44
C ASP A 224 22.58 21.84 -5.51
N ALA A 225 21.63 21.85 -6.44
CA ALA A 225 21.57 22.83 -7.52
C ALA A 225 21.28 24.23 -6.98
N SER A 226 22.13 25.21 -7.29
CA SER A 226 21.85 26.61 -6.99
C SER A 226 20.77 27.15 -7.95
N ASP A 227 19.98 28.13 -7.49
CA ASP A 227 18.96 28.79 -8.32
C ASP A 227 19.50 29.31 -9.65
N GLU A 228 20.77 29.72 -9.68
CA GLU A 228 21.48 30.22 -10.85
C GLU A 228 21.81 29.13 -11.88
N SER A 229 21.86 27.87 -11.45
CA SER A 229 22.22 26.72 -12.31
C SER A 229 21.04 26.16 -13.09
N ILE A 230 19.81 26.59 -12.79
CA ILE A 230 18.57 26.09 -13.39
C ILE A 230 18.00 27.13 -14.37
N ASP A 231 18.06 26.82 -15.66
CA ASP A 231 17.49 27.67 -16.70
C ASP A 231 15.96 27.79 -16.53
N GLY A 232 15.45 29.02 -16.49
CA GLY A 232 14.03 29.30 -16.27
C GLY A 232 13.55 29.19 -14.82
N MET A 233 14.43 29.01 -13.82
CA MET A 233 14.05 28.95 -12.39
C MET A 233 13.20 30.16 -11.95
N SER A 234 13.57 31.36 -12.41
CA SER A 234 12.85 32.61 -12.12
C SER A 234 11.42 32.67 -12.68
N SER A 235 11.05 31.73 -13.57
CA SER A 235 9.71 31.62 -14.15
C SER A 235 8.84 30.55 -13.49
N LEU A 236 9.42 29.76 -12.58
CA LEU A 236 8.67 28.76 -11.84
C LEU A 236 7.80 29.42 -10.75
N PRO A 237 6.59 28.91 -10.51
CA PRO A 237 5.76 29.43 -9.43
C PRO A 237 6.42 29.13 -8.09
N GLU A 238 6.83 30.17 -7.38
CA GLU A 238 7.27 30.05 -6.00
C GLU A 238 6.10 29.54 -5.15
N LYS A 239 6.27 28.38 -4.52
CA LYS A 239 5.28 27.89 -3.56
C LYS A 239 5.42 28.70 -2.27
N VAL A 240 4.86 29.89 -2.26
CA VAL A 240 4.66 30.66 -1.03
C VAL A 240 3.76 29.80 -0.14
N GLN A 241 4.31 29.24 0.94
CA GLN A 241 3.47 28.79 2.05
C GLN A 241 2.81 30.05 2.61
N VAL A 242 1.64 30.39 2.09
CA VAL A 242 0.76 31.37 2.71
C VAL A 242 0.24 30.68 3.97
N LEU A 243 1.01 30.78 5.05
CA LEU A 243 0.44 30.62 6.37
C LEU A 243 -0.57 31.75 6.50
N ASP A 244 -1.85 31.42 6.58
CA ASP A 244 -2.87 32.41 6.89
C ASP A 244 -2.44 33.12 8.18
N PRO A 245 -2.41 34.47 8.25
CA PRO A 245 -1.97 35.18 9.45
C PRO A 245 -2.73 34.74 10.70
N ASP A 246 -3.99 34.33 10.51
CA ASP A 246 -4.86 33.80 11.56
C ASP A 246 -4.49 32.36 11.99
N GLU A 247 -3.95 31.53 11.08
CA GLU A 247 -3.42 30.18 11.41
C GLU A 247 -2.05 30.24 12.10
N ALA A 248 -1.17 31.17 11.67
CA ALA A 248 0.14 31.38 12.31
C ALA A 248 0.01 31.97 13.73
N ALA A 249 -0.98 32.85 13.95
CA ALA A 249 -1.30 33.36 15.28
C ALA A 249 -1.93 32.27 16.17
N ALA A 250 -2.75 31.38 15.60
CA ALA A 250 -3.32 30.26 16.33
C ALA A 250 -2.26 29.23 16.76
N SER A 251 -1.26 28.94 15.93
CA SER A 251 -0.18 28.01 16.29
C SER A 251 0.75 28.57 17.38
N GLN A 252 1.03 29.88 17.34
CA GLN A 252 1.85 30.55 18.37
C GLN A 252 1.10 30.71 19.70
N ALA A 253 -0.21 30.97 19.67
CA ALA A 253 -1.03 31.06 20.87
C ALA A 253 -1.22 29.70 21.59
N THR A 254 -1.23 28.58 20.85
CA THR A 254 -1.28 27.24 21.44
C THR A 254 0.05 26.83 22.10
N ASP A 255 1.18 27.30 21.57
CA ASP A 255 2.51 27.04 22.16
C ASP A 255 2.76 27.87 23.43
N GLU A 256 2.31 29.13 23.47
CA GLU A 256 2.40 29.96 24.69
C GLU A 256 1.44 29.46 25.80
N ALA A 257 0.24 28.99 25.45
CA ALA A 257 -0.68 28.40 26.43
C ALA A 257 -0.17 27.07 27.01
N SER A 258 0.57 26.26 26.23
CA SER A 258 1.18 25.01 26.70
C SER A 258 2.39 25.22 27.62
N THR A 259 3.07 26.37 27.54
CA THR A 259 4.25 26.67 28.36
C THR A 259 3.91 27.31 29.71
N MET A 260 2.69 27.87 29.87
CA MET A 260 2.24 28.45 31.15
C MET A 260 1.63 27.45 32.14
N ASP A 261 1.18 26.27 31.72
CA ASP A 261 0.51 25.28 32.61
C ASP A 261 1.47 24.32 33.34
N HIS A 262 2.80 24.51 33.26
CA HIS A 262 3.79 23.72 34.01
C HIS A 262 4.56 24.51 35.07
N GLY A 263 4.10 25.72 35.39
CA GLY A 263 4.66 26.57 36.44
C GLY A 263 3.70 26.77 37.63
N GLY A 264 3.28 25.71 38.32
CA GLY A 264 2.41 25.90 39.50
C GLY A 264 1.84 24.65 40.16
N ALA A 265 2.70 23.76 40.66
CA ALA A 265 2.31 22.83 41.72
C ALA A 265 3.49 22.61 42.67
N SER A 266 3.52 23.42 43.72
CA SER A 266 4.15 23.07 45.00
C SER A 266 3.26 22.10 45.77
#